data_AF-K1SLT2-F1
#
_entry.id   AF-K1SLT2-F1
#
_cell.length_a   1.000
_cell.length_b   1.000
_cell.length_c   1.000
_cell.angle_alpha   90.00
_cell.angle_beta   90.00
_cell.angle_gamma   90.00
#
_symmetry.space_group_name_H-M   'P 1'
#
loop_
_entity.id
_entity.type
_entity.pdbx_description
1 polymer ?
#
loop_
_entity_poly.entity_id
_entity_poly.type
_entity_poly.pdbx_seq_one_letter_code
_entity_poly.pdbx_strand_id
1 'polypeptide(L)' 'MTSLVAIGAGLAALTGIGAGVGIGIATSKATDAIARQPEAEGKITKALLLGCALAEGTAIFGMVVAILIILFLG' A
#
# COMPACT_ATOMS: atom_id res chain seq x y z
N MET A 1 6.13 13.70 -26.87
CA MET A 1 6.86 13.12 -25.72
C MET A 1 6.04 13.15 -24.42
N THR A 2 5.11 14.07 -24.22
CA THR A 2 4.31 14.22 -22.98
C THR A 2 3.27 13.12 -22.70
N SER A 3 2.60 12.56 -23.72
CA SER A 3 1.54 11.55 -23.50
C SER A 3 2.05 10.21 -22.97
N LEU A 4 3.21 9.74 -23.48
CA LEU A 4 3.83 8.50 -23.03
C LEU A 4 4.34 8.61 -21.58
N VAL A 5 4.87 9.77 -21.20
CA VAL A 5 5.30 10.06 -19.83
C VAL A 5 4.11 10.02 -18.86
N ALA A 6 2.99 10.66 -19.21
CA ALA A 6 1.78 10.63 -18.41
C ALA A 6 1.22 9.21 -18.22
N ILE A 7 1.22 8.40 -19.28
CA ILE A 7 0.80 6.99 -19.20
C ILE A 7 1.76 6.19 -18.30
N GLY A 8 3.07 6.36 -18.47
CA GLY A 8 4.08 5.68 -17.64
C GLY A 8 3.94 6.00 -16.15
N ALA A 9 3.73 7.28 -15.81
CA ALA A 9 3.51 7.70 -14.44
C ALA A 9 2.19 7.14 -13.87
N GLY A 10 1.11 7.13 -14.67
CA GLY A 10 -0.16 6.53 -14.29
C GLY A 10 -0.04 5.03 -14.00
N LEU A 11 0.71 4.29 -14.83
CA LEU A 11 0.97 2.86 -14.61
C LEU A 11 1.80 2.60 -13.34
N ALA A 12 2.82 3.42 -13.08
CA ALA A 12 3.63 3.30 -11.87
C ALA A 12 2.80 3.52 -10.59
N ALA A 13 1.81 4.42 -10.63
CA ALA A 13 0.92 4.67 -9.50
C ALA A 13 -0.05 3.50 -9.19
N LEU A 14 -0.26 2.56 -10.13
CA LEU A 14 -1.17 1.43 -9.93
C LEU A 14 -0.70 0.44 -8.86
N THR A 15 0.57 0.50 -8.43
CA THR A 15 1.05 -0.33 -7.31
C THR A 15 0.25 -0.06 -6.02
N GLY A 16 -0.33 1.14 -5.87
CA GLY A 16 -1.21 1.50 -4.76
C GLY A 16 -2.44 0.61 -4.64
N ILE A 17 -2.92 0.01 -5.74
CA ILE A 17 -4.04 -0.93 -5.71
C ILE A 17 -3.66 -2.19 -4.92
N GLY A 18 -2.45 -2.72 -5.17
CA GLY A 18 -1.95 -3.91 -4.49
C GLY A 18 -1.82 -3.69 -2.98
N ALA A 19 -1.23 -2.55 -2.58
CA ALA A 19 -1.14 -2.17 -1.17
C ALA A 19 -2.52 -1.98 -0.54
N GLY A 20 -3.41 -1.24 -1.19
CA GLY A 20 -4.76 -0.98 -0.68
C GLY A 20 -5.58 -2.25 -0.47
N VAL A 21 -5.56 -3.17 -1.44
CA VAL A 21 -6.24 -4.47 -1.32
C VAL A 21 -5.61 -5.32 -0.21
N GLY A 22 -4.27 -5.40 -0.17
CA GLY A 22 -3.55 -6.16 0.85
C GLY A 22 -3.82 -5.67 2.28
N ILE A 23 -3.79 -4.34 2.48
CA ILE A 23 -4.09 -3.72 3.77
C ILE A 23 -5.55 -3.91 4.14
N GLY A 24 -6.48 -3.77 3.20
CA GLY A 24 -7.91 -4.00 3.44
C GLY A 24 -8.18 -5.43 3.94
N ILE A 25 -7.60 -6.43 3.29
CA ILE A 25 -7.72 -7.84 3.70
C ILE A 25 -7.07 -8.06 5.07
N ALA A 26 -5.84 -7.58 5.27
CA ALA A 26 -5.12 -7.74 6.54
C ALA A 26 -5.90 -7.11 7.71
N THR A 27 -6.46 -5.92 7.49
CA THR A 27 -7.25 -5.19 8.49
C THR A 27 -8.52 -5.97 8.83
N SER A 28 -9.28 -6.43 7.83
CA SER A 28 -10.48 -7.25 8.07
C SER A 28 -10.17 -8.49 8.91
N LYS A 29 -9.06 -9.20 8.63
CA LYS A 29 -8.64 -10.37 9.41
C LYS A 29 -8.21 -10.01 10.83
N ALA A 30 -7.56 -8.86 11.02
CA ALA A 30 -7.19 -8.38 12.34
C ALA A 30 -8.44 -8.04 13.17
N THR A 31 -9.43 -7.36 12.59
CA THR A 31 -10.69 -7.04 13.27
C THR A 31 -11.44 -8.30 13.70
N ASP A 32 -11.53 -9.30 12.80
CA ASP A 32 -12.12 -10.61 13.12
C ASP A 32 -11.37 -11.34 14.24
N ALA A 33 -10.04 -11.25 14.26
CA ALA A 33 -9.21 -11.87 15.29
C ALA A 33 -9.39 -11.18 16.65
N ILE A 34 -9.44 -9.85 16.67
CA ILE A 34 -9.70 -9.04 17.88
C ILE A 34 -11.10 -9.35 18.44
N ALA A 35 -12.11 -9.45 17.58
CA ALA A 35 -13.47 -9.80 18.00
C ALA A 35 -13.56 -11.18 18.66
N ARG A 36 -12.73 -12.15 18.22
CA ARG A 36 -12.66 -13.49 18.82
C ARG A 36 -11.83 -13.54 20.10
N GLN A 37 -10.79 -12.72 20.22
CA GLN A 37 -9.88 -12.67 21.38
C GLN A 37 -9.53 -11.22 21.74
N PRO A 38 -10.41 -10.50 22.43
CA PRO A 38 -10.20 -9.09 22.78
C PRO A 38 -8.94 -8.87 23.63
N GLU A 39 -8.60 -9.81 24.50
CA GLU A 39 -7.40 -9.77 25.34
C GLU A 39 -6.08 -9.80 24.54
N ALA A 40 -6.13 -10.23 23.28
CA ALA A 40 -4.96 -10.28 22.38
C ALA A 40 -4.83 -9.04 21.49
N GLU A 41 -5.72 -8.04 21.60
CA GLU A 41 -5.80 -6.86 20.72
C GLU A 41 -4.43 -6.21 20.50
N GLY A 42 -3.71 -5.90 21.57
CA GLY A 42 -2.41 -5.23 21.48
C GLY A 42 -1.35 -6.01 20.69
N LYS A 43 -1.39 -7.35 20.70
CA LYS A 43 -0.48 -8.18 19.90
C LYS A 43 -0.91 -8.22 18.43
N ILE A 44 -2.22 -8.34 18.17
CA ILE A 44 -2.79 -8.37 16.82
C ILE A 44 -2.54 -7.04 16.11
N THR A 45 -2.82 -5.91 16.76
CA THR A 45 -2.60 -4.57 16.19
C THR A 45 -1.14 -4.31 15.86
N LYS A 46 -0.19 -4.78 16.69
CA LYS A 46 1.24 -4.67 16.39
C LYS A 46 1.64 -5.47 15.16
N ALA A 47 1.15 -6.70 15.02
CA ALA A 47 1.41 -7.52 13.85
C ALA A 47 0.77 -6.93 12.58
N LEU A 48 -0.47 -6.41 12.68
CA LEU A 48 -1.16 -5.71 11.60
C LEU A 48 -0.35 -4.49 11.14
N LEU A 49 0.07 -3.61 12.06
CA LEU A 49 0.82 -2.40 11.70
C LEU A 49 2.15 -2.72 11.02
N LEU A 50 2.87 -3.75 11.47
CA LEU A 50 4.09 -4.20 10.80
C LEU A 50 3.79 -4.68 9.37
N GLY A 51 2.74 -5.50 9.20
CA GLY A 51 2.31 -5.97 7.89
C GLY A 51 1.87 -4.83 6.96
N CYS A 52 1.08 -3.88 7.47
CA CYS A 52 0.63 -2.70 6.74
C CYS A 52 1.81 -1.82 6.33
N ALA A 53 2.79 -1.58 7.22
CA ALA A 53 3.97 -0.79 6.88
C ALA A 53 4.79 -1.42 5.73
N LEU A 54 4.93 -2.74 5.73
CA LEU A 54 5.60 -3.47 4.65
C LEU A 54 4.81 -3.43 3.34
N ALA A 55 3.48 -3.60 3.41
CA ALA A 55 2.60 -3.51 2.25
C ALA A 55 2.59 -2.09 1.64
N GLU A 56 2.52 -1.06 2.47
CA GLU A 56 2.51 0.35 2.07
C GLU A 56 3.79 0.75 1.35
N GLY A 57 4.93 0.12 1.68
CA GLY A 57 6.19 0.30 0.96
C GLY A 57 6.04 0.11 -0.55
N THR A 58 5.20 -0.84 -1.00
CA THR A 58 4.97 -1.09 -2.43
C THR A 58 4.23 0.07 -3.13
N ALA A 59 3.29 0.71 -2.44
CA ALA A 59 2.60 1.91 -2.93
C ALA A 59 3.56 3.10 -2.97
N ILE A 60 4.35 3.29 -1.92
CA ILE A 60 5.33 4.38 -1.84
C ILE A 60 6.34 4.27 -2.98
N PHE A 61 6.88 3.07 -3.25
CA PHE A 61 7.83 2.91 -4.36
C PHE A 61 7.20 3.24 -5.72
N GLY A 62 5.97 2.82 -5.99
CA GLY A 62 5.29 3.16 -7.25
C GLY A 62 4.98 4.65 -7.38
N MET A 63 4.56 5.29 -6.28
CA MET A 63 4.39 6.75 -6.23
C MET A 63 5.71 7.49 -6.48
N VAL A 64 6.80 7.08 -5.83
CA VAL A 64 8.13 7.66 -6.05
C VAL A 64 8.52 7.52 -7.50
N VAL A 65 8.38 6.33 -8.11
CA VAL A 65 8.68 6.12 -9.53
C VAL A 65 7.80 7.00 -10.43
N ALA A 66 6.50 7.13 -10.15
CA ALA A 66 5.61 8.00 -10.90
C ALA A 66 6.05 9.47 -10.84
N ILE A 67 6.45 9.96 -9.65
CA ILE A 67 6.98 11.31 -9.46
C ILE A 67 8.29 11.49 -10.25
N LEU A 68 9.20 10.52 -10.17
CA LEU A 68 10.46 10.57 -10.92
C LEU A 68 10.23 10.60 -12.44
N ILE A 69 9.27 9.82 -12.95
CA ILE A 69 8.90 9.84 -14.37
C ILE A 69 8.41 11.24 -14.77
N ILE A 70 7.52 11.85 -13.99
CA ILE A 70 6.97 13.18 -14.29
C ILE A 70 8.07 14.26 -14.23
N LEU A 71 8.93 14.23 -13.21
CA LEU A 71 9.90 15.31 -12.97
C LEU A 71 11.12 15.26 -13.89
N PHE A 72 11.57 14.05 -14.29
CA PHE A 72 12.82 13.89 -15.04
C PHE A 72 12.62 13.55 -16.52
N LEU A 73 11.44 13.06 -16.92
CA LEU A 73 11.14 12.71 -18.31
C LEU A 73 10.04 13.59 -18.93
N GLY A 74 9.32 14.35 -18.11
CA GLY A 74 8.22 15.24 -18.49
C GLY A 74 8.64 16.56 -19.09
#